data_AF-S9R8R5-F1
#
_entry.id   AF-S9R8R5-F1
#
_cell.length_a   1.000
_cell.length_b   1.000
_cell.length_c   1.000
_cell.angle_alpha   90.00
_cell.angle_beta   90.00
_cell.angle_gamma   90.00
#
_symmetry.space_group_name_H-M   'P 1'
#
loop_
_entity.id
_entity.type
_entity.pdbx_description
1 polymer ?
#
loop_
_entity_poly.entity_id
_entity_poly.type
_entity_poly.pdbx_seq_one_letter_code
_entity_poly.pdbx_strand_id
1 'polypeptide(L)' 'MNVLVILIVILSICLFVLLIKKARINNRFTQYIINNGGSEINFINNEDISSIESAKLLNKKYKIGFINSYIVVNSIRVTE' A
#
# COMPACT_ATOMS: atom_id res chain seq x y z
N MET A 1 -16.38 -30.51 -19.17
CA MET A 1 -16.36 -29.32 -18.28
C MET A 1 -17.45 -28.37 -18.72
N ASN A 2 -18.30 -27.89 -17.80
CA ASN A 2 -19.35 -26.94 -18.13
C ASN A 2 -18.72 -25.59 -18.57
N VAL A 3 -19.23 -24.96 -19.63
CA VAL A 3 -18.71 -23.66 -20.15
C VAL A 3 -18.67 -22.60 -19.04
N LEU A 4 -19.65 -22.64 -18.14
CA LEU A 4 -19.72 -21.77 -16.97
C LEU A 4 -18.54 -21.98 -16.00
N VAL A 5 -18.10 -23.22 -15.81
CA VAL A 5 -16.93 -23.56 -14.98
C VAL A 5 -15.65 -23.04 -15.63
N ILE A 6 -15.51 -23.18 -16.95
CA ILE A 6 -14.36 -22.64 -17.71
C ILE A 6 -14.29 -21.12 -17.55
N LEU A 7 -15.42 -20.42 -17.69
CA LEU A 7 -15.49 -18.97 -17.56
C LEU A 7 -15.07 -18.50 -16.16
N ILE A 8 -15.56 -19.17 -15.10
CA ILE A 8 -15.19 -18.85 -13.71
C ILE A 8 -13.69 -19.02 -13.48
N VAL A 9 -13.09 -20.10 -14.00
CA VAL A 9 -11.65 -20.35 -13.86
C VAL A 9 -10.84 -19.24 -14.54
N ILE A 10 -11.21 -18.86 -15.77
CA ILE A 10 -10.55 -17.76 -16.50
C ILE A 10 -10.68 -16.45 -15.72
N LEU A 11 -11.88 -16.14 -15.22
CA LEU A 11 -12.12 -14.91 -14.46
C LEU A 11 -11.26 -14.85 -13.19
N SER A 12 -11.16 -15.98 -12.48
CA SER A 12 -10.33 -16.13 -11.28
C SER A 12 -8.85 -15.89 -11.57
N ILE A 13 -8.32 -16.48 -12.66
CA ILE A 13 -6.92 -16.27 -13.09
C ILE A 13 -6.68 -14.80 -13.46
N CYS A 14 -7.59 -14.18 -14.21
CA CYS A 14 -7.51 -12.76 -14.53
C CYS A 14 -7.47 -11.89 -13.27
N LEU A 15 -8.34 -12.16 -12.30
CA LEU A 15 -8.39 -11.44 -11.03
C LEU A 15 -7.07 -11.60 -10.25
N PHE A 16 -6.52 -12.82 -10.23
CA PHE A 16 -5.25 -13.11 -9.58
C PHE A 16 -4.08 -12.34 -10.22
N VAL A 17 -4.01 -12.29 -11.55
CA VAL A 17 -2.99 -11.50 -12.26
C VAL A 17 -3.10 -10.01 -11.94
N LEU A 18 -4.33 -9.47 -11.86
CA LEU A 18 -4.57 -8.08 -11.49
C LEU A 18 -4.11 -7.79 -10.05
N LEU A 19 -4.35 -8.71 -9.10
CA LEU A 19 -3.90 -8.58 -7.72
C LEU A 19 -2.37 -8.51 -7.61
N ILE A 20 -1.64 -9.36 -8.35
CA ILE A 20 -0.17 -9.34 -8.38
C ILE A 20 0.34 -8.01 -8.93
N LYS A 21 -0.22 -7.53 -10.05
CA LYS A 21 0.17 -6.24 -10.65
C LYS A 21 -0.07 -5.08 -9.68
N LYS A 22 -1.23 -5.06 -9.01
CA LYS A 22 -1.57 -4.06 -8.00
C LYS A 22 -0.57 -4.09 -6.83
N ALA A 23 -0.23 -5.27 -6.32
CA ALA A 23 0.75 -5.41 -5.24
C ALA A 23 2.14 -4.88 -5.64
N ARG A 24 2.60 -5.19 -6.87
CA ARG A 24 3.89 -4.69 -7.37
C ARG A 24 3.91 -3.17 -7.53
N ILE A 25 2.83 -2.57 -8.03
CA ILE A 25 2.71 -1.10 -8.15
C ILE A 25 2.73 -0.46 -6.77
N ASN A 26 1.92 -0.96 -5.83
CA ASN A 26 1.89 -0.42 -4.49
C ASN A 26 3.26 -0.52 -3.81
N ASN A 27 4.00 -1.62 -3.97
CA ASN A 27 5.34 -1.74 -3.40
C ASN A 27 6.32 -0.69 -3.98
N ARG A 28 6.31 -0.47 -5.30
CA ARG A 28 7.13 0.59 -5.92
C ARG A 28 6.74 1.98 -5.41
N PHE A 29 5.45 2.22 -5.23
CA PHE A 29 4.95 3.50 -4.74
C PHE A 29 5.26 3.73 -3.25
N THR A 30 5.19 2.68 -2.42
CA THR A 30 5.69 2.68 -1.03
C THR A 30 7.15 3.15 -1.00
N GLN A 31 8.02 2.52 -1.77
CA GLN A 31 9.44 2.88 -1.86
C GLN A 31 9.64 4.31 -2.37
N TYR A 32 8.82 4.75 -3.33
CA TYR A 32 8.86 6.13 -3.82
C TYR A 32 8.54 7.15 -2.71
N ILE A 33 7.51 6.90 -1.90
CA ILE A 33 7.14 7.79 -0.77
C ILE A 33 8.26 7.83 0.27
N ILE A 34 8.88 6.69 0.56
CA ILE A 34 10.01 6.63 1.51
C ILE A 34 11.18 7.48 1.01
N ASN A 35 11.55 7.35 -0.27
CA ASN A 35 12.75 8.00 -0.81
C ASN A 35 12.57 9.46 -1.19
N ASN A 36 11.34 9.89 -1.51
CA ASN A 36 11.05 11.24 -2.02
C ASN A 36 10.03 11.99 -1.15
N GLY A 37 9.75 11.46 0.04
CA GLY A 37 8.82 12.04 0.99
C GLY A 37 9.22 13.46 1.35
N GLY A 38 8.36 14.43 1.00
CA GLY A 38 8.53 15.84 1.36
C GLY A 38 7.59 16.27 2.48
N SER A 39 7.29 17.58 2.53
CA SER A 39 6.39 18.19 3.52
C SER A 39 5.03 17.48 3.65
N GLU A 40 4.59 16.84 2.58
CA GLU A 40 3.36 16.08 2.47
C GLU A 40 3.24 14.86 3.39
N ILE A 41 4.36 14.37 3.94
CA ILE A 41 4.39 13.27 4.90
C ILE A 41 4.95 13.66 6.27
N ASN A 42 5.17 14.95 6.54
CA ASN A 42 5.71 15.44 7.82
C ASN A 42 4.86 15.06 9.03
N PHE A 43 3.55 14.83 8.85
CA PHE A 43 2.68 14.34 9.91
C PHE A 43 3.13 12.97 10.45
N ILE A 44 3.92 12.20 9.70
CA ILE A 44 4.50 10.94 10.14
C ILE A 44 5.49 11.17 11.28
N ASN A 45 6.25 12.27 11.30
CA ASN A 45 7.25 12.55 12.35
C ASN A 45 6.63 13.24 13.57
N ASN A 46 5.32 13.51 13.55
CA ASN A 46 4.64 14.02 14.73
C ASN A 46 4.49 12.90 15.77
N GLU A 47 5.20 13.03 16.88
CA GLU A 47 5.18 12.09 18.01
C GLU A 47 3.82 12.00 18.71
N ASP A 48 3.01 13.06 18.63
CA ASP A 48 1.65 13.08 19.20
C ASP A 48 0.68 12.15 18.45
N ILE A 49 1.03 11.76 17.22
CA ILE A 49 0.22 10.86 16.40
C ILE A 49 0.80 9.45 16.47
N SER A 50 -0.03 8.47 16.84
CA SER A 50 0.42 7.07 16.86
C SER A 50 0.81 6.56 15.47
N SER A 51 1.76 5.61 15.38
CA SER A 51 2.19 5.04 14.09
C SER A 51 1.04 4.42 13.30
N ILE A 52 0.06 3.85 14.00
CA ILE A 52 -1.15 3.29 13.40
C ILE A 52 -2.02 4.39 12.77
N GLU A 53 -2.15 5.53 13.45
CA GLU A 53 -2.95 6.65 12.99
C GLU A 53 -2.29 7.40 11.82
N SER A 54 -0.98 7.59 11.89
CA SER A 54 -0.16 8.02 10.75
C SER A 54 -0.32 7.10 9.55
N ALA A 55 -0.33 5.77 9.77
CA ALA A 55 -0.54 4.80 8.69
C ALA A 55 -1.96 4.86 8.11
N LYS A 56 -2.98 5.11 8.94
CA LYS A 56 -4.36 5.32 8.47
C LYS A 56 -4.48 6.59 7.63
N LEU A 57 -3.89 7.70 8.07
CA LEU A 57 -3.87 8.97 7.34
C LEU A 57 -3.16 8.82 5.99
N LEU A 58 -1.99 8.16 6.00
CA LEU A 58 -1.23 7.90 4.79
C LEU A 58 -1.99 7.00 3.81
N ASN A 59 -2.64 5.94 4.31
CA ASN A 59 -3.48 5.07 3.48
C ASN A 59 -4.69 5.81 2.93
N LYS A 60 -5.30 6.72 3.70
CA LYS A 60 -6.42 7.54 3.25
C LYS A 60 -6.01 8.45 2.10
N LYS A 61 -4.81 9.04 2.16
CA LYS A 61 -4.27 9.93 1.14
C LYS A 61 -3.84 9.18 -0.13
N TYR A 62 -3.04 8.13 0.00
CA TYR A 62 -2.37 7.48 -1.14
C TYR A 62 -2.97 6.15 -1.58
N LYS A 63 -3.90 5.56 -0.79
CA LYS A 63 -4.58 4.28 -1.10
C LYS A 63 -3.63 3.11 -1.39
N ILE A 64 -2.46 3.11 -0.75
CA ILE A 64 -1.40 2.11 -0.96
C ILE A 64 -1.64 0.80 -0.21
N GLY A 65 -2.70 0.74 0.60
CA GLY A 65 -3.00 -0.38 1.49
C GLY A 65 -2.41 -0.14 2.87
N PHE A 66 -3.13 -0.60 3.91
CA PHE A 66 -2.77 -0.32 5.29
C PHE A 66 -1.39 -0.87 5.68
N ILE A 67 -1.07 -2.11 5.29
CA ILE A 67 0.23 -2.73 5.56
C ILE A 67 1.37 -1.91 4.94
N ASN A 68 1.24 -1.55 3.67
CA ASN A 68 2.24 -0.73 2.98
C ASN A 68 2.38 0.65 3.62
N SER A 69 1.26 1.25 4.04
CA SER A 69 1.28 2.55 4.74
C SER A 69 2.00 2.45 6.07
N TYR A 70 1.82 1.35 6.79
CA TYR A 70 2.51 1.07 8.03
C TYR A 70 4.02 0.86 7.82
N ILE A 71 4.41 0.17 6.75
CA ILE A 71 5.82 0.04 6.35
C ILE A 71 6.45 1.42 6.10
N VAL A 72 5.79 2.32 5.37
CA VAL A 72 6.28 3.69 5.15
C VAL A 72 6.47 4.40 6.49
N VAL A 73 5.45 4.43 7.34
CA VAL A 73 5.51 5.12 8.64
C VAL A 73 6.65 4.62 9.51
N ASN A 74 6.80 3.29 9.64
CA ASN A 74 7.88 2.72 10.43
C ASN A 74 9.25 2.99 9.80
N SER A 75 9.39 2.91 8.48
CA SER A 75 10.67 3.20 7.82
C SER A 75 11.14 4.64 8.02
N ILE A 76 10.22 5.58 8.22
CA ILE A 76 10.56 6.98 8.46
C ILE A 76 10.88 7.18 9.94
N ARG A 77 10.03 6.68 10.85
CA ARG A 77 10.19 6.86 12.31
C ARG A 77 11.36 6.11 12.93
N VAL A 78 11.79 4.98 12.35
CA VAL A 78 12.94 4.20 12.85
C VAL A 78 14.29 4.81 12.41
N THR A 79 14.27 5.76 11.46
CA THR A 79 15.49 6.38 10.94
C THR A 79 15.85 7.70 11.65
N GLU A 80 14.99 8.19 12.56
CA GLU A 80 15.28 9.27 13.52
C GLU A 80 15.65 8.67 14.89
#